data_AF-A0A3N6MYH5-F1
#
_entry.id   AF-A0A3N6MYH5-F1
#
_cell.length_a   1.000
_cell.length_b   1.000
_cell.length_c   1.000
_cell.angle_alpha   90.00
_cell.angle_beta   90.00
_cell.angle_gamma   90.00
#
_symmetry.space_group_name_H-M   'P 1'
#
loop_
_entity.id
_entity.type
_entity.pdbx_description
1 polymer ?
#
loop_
_entity_poly.entity_id
_entity_poly.type
_entity_poly.pdbx_seq_one_letter_code
_entity_poly.pdbx_strand_id
1 'polypeptide(L)'
;METRLDTFNGWQMRAAVESRLTSKGEAKYYIVEPITYSEYSRNTQRTEAEARGKGGPFDSSDAAFNAAFKSCRQAIGRVINLRARRDFY
;
A
#
# COMPACT_ATOMS: atom_id res chain seq x y z
N MET A 1 -13.72 8.36 4.48
CA MET A 1 -12.40 7.97 3.93
C MET A 1 -11.37 8.02 5.04
N GLU A 2 -10.62 6.94 5.23
CA GLU A 2 -9.54 6.83 6.20
C GLU A 2 -8.20 6.73 5.47
N THR A 3 -7.14 7.30 6.04
CA THR A 3 -5.77 7.16 5.52
C THR A 3 -4.88 6.66 6.64
N ARG A 4 -4.05 5.66 6.36
CA ARG A 4 -3.05 5.16 7.32
C ARG A 4 -1.65 5.22 6.74
N LEU A 5 -0.71 5.44 7.65
CA LEU A 5 0.72 5.37 7.40
C LEU A 5 1.27 4.15 8.14
N ASP A 6 2.20 3.46 7.50
CA ASP A 6 2.94 2.34 8.09
C ASP A 6 4.40 2.42 7.63
N THR A 7 5.29 1.75 8.34
CA THR A 7 6.72 1.73 8.02
C THR A 7 7.24 0.31 7.83
N PHE A 8 8.15 0.14 6.88
CA PHE A 8 8.76 -1.15 6.57
C PHE A 8 10.19 -0.95 6.06
N ASN A 9 11.19 -1.50 6.76
CA ASN A 9 12.60 -1.46 6.36
C ASN A 9 13.14 -0.04 6.02
N GLY A 10 12.73 0.99 6.77
CA GLY A 10 13.15 2.37 6.49
C GLY A 10 12.38 3.04 5.34
N TRP A 11 11.30 2.42 4.86
CA TRP A 11 10.34 2.99 3.94
C TRP A 11 9.06 3.34 4.67
N GLN A 12 8.45 4.46 4.32
CA GLN A 12 7.11 4.85 4.70
C GLN A 12 6.13 4.42 3.60
N MET A 13 5.01 3.84 4.01
CA MET A 13 3.90 3.43 3.15
C MET A 13 2.66 4.24 3.53
N ARG A 14 1.87 4.63 2.53
CA ARG A 14 0.61 5.36 2.70
C ARG A 14 -0.48 4.70 1.86
N ALA A 15 -1.58 4.36 2.51
CA ALA A 15 -2.78 3.83 1.88
C ALA A 15 -4.00 4.62 2.33
N ALA A 16 -4.99 4.72 1.44
CA ALA A 16 -6.30 5.25 1.78
C ALA A 16 -7.37 4.16 1.56
N VAL A 17 -8.38 4.15 2.42
CA VAL A 17 -9.51 3.22 2.37
C VAL A 17 -10.80 4.01 2.50
N GLU A 18 -11.79 3.67 1.69
CA GLU A 18 -13.12 4.26 1.72
C GLU A 18 -14.15 3.18 2.09
N SER A 19 -15.07 3.53 2.98
CA SER A 19 -16.26 2.74 3.26
C SER A 19 -17.37 3.13 2.28
N ARG A 20 -18.02 2.13 1.68
CA ARG A 20 -19.21 2.32 0.84
C ARG A 20 -20.30 1.35 1.31
N LEU A 21 -21.54 1.84 1.35
CA LEU A 21 -22.69 0.99 1.62
C LEU A 21 -23.04 0.19 0.36
N THR A 22 -23.30 -1.11 0.52
CA THR A 22 -23.89 -1.92 -0.54
C THR A 22 -25.38 -1.56 -0.70
N SER A 23 -26.01 -2.00 -1.79
CA SER A 23 -27.46 -1.88 -1.97
C SER A 23 -28.29 -2.56 -0.86
N LYS A 24 -27.65 -3.40 -0.02
CA LYS A 24 -28.26 -4.04 1.15
C LYS A 24 -28.02 -3.27 2.46
N GLY A 25 -27.36 -2.12 2.41
CA GLY A 25 -27.02 -1.31 3.60
C GLY A 25 -25.79 -1.81 4.37
N GLU A 26 -25.02 -2.75 3.83
CA GLU A 26 -23.82 -3.26 4.50
C GLU A 26 -22.61 -2.37 4.18
N ALA A 27 -21.84 -1.98 5.20
CA ALA A 27 -20.59 -1.26 4.99
C ALA A 27 -19.50 -2.21 4.45
N LYS A 28 -18.95 -1.90 3.28
CA LYS A 28 -17.78 -2.57 2.72
C LYS A 28 -16.65 -1.57 2.51
N TYR A 29 -15.42 -2.02 2.67
CA TYR A 29 -14.24 -1.19 2.59
C TYR A 29 -13.49 -1.45 1.28
N TYR A 30 -13.01 -0.38 0.66
CA TYR A 30 -12.33 -0.39 -0.64
C TYR A 30 -11.03 0.40 -0.52
N ILE A 31 -9.94 -0.15 -1.06
CA ILE A 31 -8.67 0.57 -1.15
C ILE A 31 -8.82 1.65 -2.22
N VAL A 32 -8.41 2.87 -1.88
CA VAL A 32 -8.38 4.02 -2.78
C VAL A 32 -6.96 4.18 -3.31
N GLU A 33 -6.81 4.04 -4.62
CA GLU A 33 -5.55 4.28 -5.33
C GLU A 33 -5.25 5.79 -5.45
N PRO A 34 -3.97 6.20 -5.53
CA PRO A 34 -2.78 5.36 -5.51
C PRO A 34 -2.31 5.02 -4.08
N ILE A 35 -1.80 3.79 -3.91
CA ILE A 35 -1.03 3.43 -2.73
C ILE A 35 0.42 3.87 -2.97
N THR A 36 0.98 4.64 -2.03
CA THR A 36 2.32 5.25 -2.21
C THR A 36 3.30 4.73 -1.18
N TYR A 37 4.56 4.61 -1.57
CA TYR A 37 5.65 4.34 -0.63
C TYR A 37 6.89 5.17 -0.98
N SER A 38 7.67 5.52 0.05
CA SER A 38 8.86 6.37 -0.06
C SER A 38 9.91 5.98 0.97
N GLU A 39 11.18 6.02 0.59
CA GLU A 39 12.31 5.70 1.47
C GLU A 39 12.71 6.93 2.31
N TYR A 40 12.85 6.79 3.63
CA TYR A 40 13.25 7.91 4.51
C TYR A 40 14.64 8.47 4.15
N SER A 41 15.57 7.60 3.75
CA SER A 41 16.98 7.94 3.61
C SER A 41 17.32 8.73 2.35
N ARG A 42 16.53 8.62 1.28
CA ARG A 42 16.91 9.16 -0.03
C ARG A 42 16.11 10.35 -0.50
N ASN A 43 15.12 10.83 0.26
CA ASN A 43 14.19 11.90 -0.18
C ASN A 43 13.65 11.66 -1.62
N THR A 44 13.66 10.39 -2.06
CA THR A 44 13.49 10.00 -3.46
C THR A 44 12.01 9.76 -3.70
N GLN A 45 11.60 10.26 -4.85
CA GLN A 45 10.24 10.39 -5.33
C GLN A 45 9.37 9.15 -5.06
N ARG A 46 8.14 9.44 -4.60
CA ARG A 46 7.05 8.50 -4.36
C ARG A 46 7.02 7.48 -5.48
N THR A 47 7.39 6.23 -5.19
CA THR A 47 7.11 5.17 -6.14
C THR A 47 5.64 4.84 -5.91
N GLU A 48 4.78 5.30 -6.82
CA GLU A 48 3.42 4.81 -6.87
C GLU A 48 3.55 3.30 -6.98
N ALA A 49 3.02 2.58 -5.99
CA ALA A 49 2.81 1.18 -6.24
C ALA A 49 1.77 1.17 -7.36
N GLU A 50 2.15 0.76 -8.57
CA GLU A 50 1.23 0.10 -9.49
C GLU A 50 0.76 -1.24 -8.89
N ALA A 51 0.55 -1.29 -7.58
CA ALA A 51 -0.48 -2.11 -7.03
C ALA A 51 -1.79 -1.54 -7.60
N ARG A 52 -2.07 -1.92 -8.86
CA ARG A 52 -3.40 -2.22 -9.42
C ARG A 52 -4.02 -3.33 -8.57
N GLY A 53 -4.00 -3.08 -7.27
CA GLY A 53 -4.28 -4.00 -6.21
C GLY A 53 -5.76 -4.02 -6.15
N LYS A 54 -6.33 -4.98 -6.86
CA LYS A 54 -7.70 -5.44 -6.67
C LYS A 54 -8.19 -5.08 -5.27
N GLY A 55 -9.36 -4.47 -5.27
CA GLY A 55 -10.42 -5.13 -4.56
C GLY A 55 -10.69 -4.51 -3.21
N GLY A 56 -11.83 -3.85 -3.13
CA GLY A 56 -12.82 -4.36 -2.18
C GLY A 56 -13.71 -5.41 -2.89
N PRO A 57 -14.75 -5.91 -2.21
CA PRO A 57 -15.17 -5.49 -0.88
C PRO A 57 -14.39 -6.20 0.24
N PHE A 58 -13.86 -5.45 1.20
CA PHE A 58 -13.42 -5.97 2.49
C PHE A 58 -14.50 -5.76 3.55
N ASP A 59 -14.55 -6.66 4.55
CA ASP A 59 -15.49 -6.57 5.67
C ASP A 59 -15.02 -5.61 6.77
N SER A 60 -13.73 -5.23 6.79
CA SER A 60 -13.18 -4.27 7.74
C SER A 60 -12.13 -3.35 7.10
N SER A 61 -11.97 -2.15 7.66
CA SER A 61 -10.93 -1.22 7.24
C SER A 61 -9.54 -1.79 7.50
N ASP A 62 -9.34 -2.52 8.62
CA ASP A 62 -8.06 -3.18 8.93
C ASP A 62 -7.69 -4.25 7.88
N ALA A 63 -8.65 -5.03 7.38
CA ALA A 63 -8.39 -5.99 6.31
C ALA A 63 -7.96 -5.28 5.02
N ALA A 64 -8.63 -4.16 4.68
CA ALA A 64 -8.29 -3.34 3.52
C ALA A 64 -6.88 -2.73 3.65
N PHE A 65 -6.54 -2.15 4.81
CA PHE A 65 -5.21 -1.60 5.06
C PHE A 65 -4.13 -2.68 5.05
N ASN A 66 -4.38 -3.85 5.64
CA ASN A 66 -3.43 -4.96 5.62
C ASN A 66 -3.16 -5.46 4.19
N ALA A 67 -4.19 -5.54 3.34
CA ALA A 67 -4.02 -5.90 1.93
C ALA A 67 -3.23 -4.84 1.15
N ALA A 68 -3.53 -3.55 1.38
CA ALA A 68 -2.79 -2.44 0.78
C ALA A 68 -1.30 -2.46 1.16
N PHE A 69 -1.00 -2.54 2.46
CA PHE A 69 0.38 -2.55 2.95
C PHE A 69 1.14 -3.81 2.58
N LYS A 70 0.49 -4.97 2.52
CA LYS A 70 1.13 -6.21 2.01
C LYS A 70 1.63 -6.03 0.58
N SER A 71 0.83 -5.38 -0.28
CA SER A 71 1.24 -5.07 -1.66
C SER A 71 2.42 -4.10 -1.71
N CYS A 72 2.42 -3.05 -0.86
CA CYS A 72 3.57 -2.15 -0.72
C CYS A 72 4.83 -2.87 -0.25
N ARG A 73 4.74 -3.72 0.77
CA ARG A 73 5.90 -4.47 1.30
C ARG A 73 6.51 -5.38 0.22
N GLN A 74 5.70 -6.00 -0.63
CA GLN A 74 6.18 -6.78 -1.78
C GLN A 74 6.90 -5.90 -2.81
N ALA A 75 6.34 -4.73 -3.14
CA ALA A 75 6.97 -3.79 -4.07
C ALA A 75 8.31 -3.26 -3.52
N ILE A 76 8.34 -2.83 -2.26
CA ILE A 76 9.56 -2.40 -1.56
C ILE A 76 10.59 -3.54 -1.53
N GLY A 77 10.18 -4.76 -1.20
CA GLY A 77 11.07 -5.93 -1.19
C GLY A 77 11.72 -6.20 -2.55
N ARG A 78 10.97 -6.03 -3.65
CA ARG A 78 11.52 -6.10 -5.02
C ARG A 78 12.55 -5.01 -5.27
N VAL A 79 12.27 -3.77 -4.88
CA VAL A 79 13.21 -2.64 -5.03
C VAL A 79 14.49 -2.88 -4.25
N ILE A 80 14.40 -3.34 -3.00
CA ILE A 80 15.57 -3.67 -2.15
C ILE A 80 16.40 -4.78 -2.80
N ASN A 81 15.76 -5.87 -3.24
CA ASN A 81 16.46 -6.99 -3.89
C ASN A 81 17.14 -6.59 -5.21
N LEU A 82 16.50 -5.72 -6.01
CA LEU A 82 17.10 -5.20 -7.25
C LEU A 82 18.33 -4.34 -6.98
N ARG A 83 18.29 -3.51 -5.93
CA ARG A 83 19.46 -2.70 -5.52
C ARG A 83 20.60 -3.58 -5.03
N ALA A 84 20.32 -4.54 -4.15
CA ALA A 84 21.33 -5.48 -3.67
C ALA A 84 22.03 -6.18 -4.83
N ARG A 85 21.29 -6.65 -5.84
CA ARG A 85 21.88 -7.27 -7.05
C ARG A 85 22.72 -6.34 -7.91
N ARG A 86 22.43 -5.03 -7.93
CA ARG A 86 23.23 -4.03 -8.67
C ARG A 86 24.54 -3.70 -7.97
N ASP A 87 24.59 -3.75 -6.65
CA ASP A 87 25.81 -3.44 -5.89
C ASP A 87 26.85 -4.58 -5.92
N PHE A 88 26.48 -5.77 -6.44
CA PHE A 88 27.37 -6.93 -6.59
C PHE A 88 28.05 -7.05 -7.97
N TYR A 89 27.77 -6.15 -8.91
CA TYR A 89 28.37 -6.10 -10.25
C TYR A 89 29.09 -4.77 -10.47
#